data_AF-A0A6I1KF97-F1
#
_entry.id   AF-A0A6I1KF97-F1
#
_cell.length_a   1.000
_cell.length_b   1.000
_cell.length_c   1.000
_cell.angle_alpha   90.00
_cell.angle_beta   90.00
_cell.angle_gamma   90.00
#
_symmetry.space_group_name_H-M   'P 1'
#
loop_
_entity.id
_entity.type
_entity.pdbx_description
1 polymer ?
#
loop_
_entity_poly.entity_id
_entity_poly.type
_entity_poly.pdbx_seq_one_letter_code
_entity_poly.pdbx_strand_id
1 'polypeptide(L)' 'MIVEEGQLKGSFKGFKDRDTIYEFFGGRKWRQAEYKYSYHYAYMPRAKVTQEGGRYVLTVEGMGDSVEVCRE' A
#
# COMPACT_ATOMS: atom_id res chain seq x y z
N MET A 1 -1.64 9.44 -11.85
CA MET A 1 -0.16 9.64 -11.92
C MET A 1 0.50 8.71 -10.91
N ILE A 2 1.61 8.04 -11.24
CA ILE A 2 2.38 7.26 -10.25
C ILE A 2 3.14 8.23 -9.37
N VAL A 3 2.98 8.12 -8.05
CA VAL A 3 3.66 8.98 -7.06
C VAL A 3 4.70 8.23 -6.23
N GLU A 4 4.55 6.91 -6.12
CA GLU A 4 5.51 5.99 -5.51
C GLU A 4 5.50 4.68 -6.28
N GLU A 5 6.66 4.07 -6.49
CA GLU A 5 6.78 2.71 -7.03
C GLU A 5 8.05 2.06 -6.47
N GLY A 6 7.97 0.79 -6.09
CA GLY A 6 9.09 0.06 -5.52
C GLY A 6 8.65 -1.16 -4.72
N GLN A 7 9.51 -1.65 -3.83
CA GLN A 7 9.17 -2.75 -2.92
C GLN A 7 8.71 -2.22 -1.57
N LEU A 8 7.70 -2.87 -0.99
CA LEU A 8 7.41 -2.73 0.44
C LEU A 8 8.53 -3.36 1.27
N LYS A 9 8.77 -2.82 2.45
CA LYS A 9 9.80 -3.29 3.38
C LYS A 9 9.26 -4.46 4.21
N GLY A 10 10.01 -5.56 4.23
CA GLY A 10 9.71 -6.72 5.07
C GLY A 10 8.43 -7.47 4.67
N SER A 11 7.71 -8.01 5.65
CA SER A 11 6.53 -8.82 5.41
C SER A 11 5.29 -7.96 5.15
N PHE A 12 4.63 -8.18 4.02
CA PHE A 12 3.27 -7.72 3.75
C PHE A 12 2.29 -8.83 4.13
N LYS A 13 1.20 -8.47 4.83
CA LYS A 13 0.17 -9.40 5.31
C LYS A 13 -1.23 -9.03 4.82
N GLY A 14 -1.31 -8.28 3.72
CA GLY A 14 -2.56 -7.78 3.19
C GLY A 14 -2.98 -6.43 3.78
N PHE A 15 -4.21 -6.04 3.43
CA PHE A 15 -4.90 -4.87 3.98
C PHE A 15 -5.65 -5.27 5.24
N LYS A 16 -5.73 -4.39 6.24
CA LYS A 16 -6.42 -4.70 7.51
C LYS A 16 -7.37 -3.60 7.94
N ASP A 17 -6.84 -2.43 8.23
CA ASP A 17 -7.54 -1.32 8.86
C ASP A 17 -6.75 -0.02 8.68
N ARG A 18 -7.28 1.08 9.24
CA ARG A 18 -6.69 2.42 9.13
C ARG A 18 -5.40 2.63 9.94
N ASP A 19 -5.02 1.68 10.79
CA ASP A 19 -3.76 1.73 11.55
C ASP A 19 -2.62 1.04 10.79
N THR A 20 -2.92 0.46 9.63
CA THR A 20 -1.94 -0.26 8.81
C THR A 20 -1.06 0.71 8.03
N ILE A 21 0.26 0.60 8.24
CA ILE A 21 1.29 1.41 7.59
C ILE A 21 2.10 0.54 6.62
N TYR A 22 2.26 1.05 5.40
CA TYR A 22 3.07 0.47 4.34
C TYR A 22 4.34 1.30 4.16
N GLU A 23 5.48 0.76 4.58
CA GLU A 23 6.79 1.38 4.37
C GLU A 23 7.41 0.82 3.08
N PHE A 24 7.79 1.70 2.15
CA PHE A 24 8.59 1.35 0.98
C PHE A 24 10.06 1.20 1.37
N PHE A 25 10.84 0.43 0.63
CA PHE A 25 12.28 0.24 0.88
C PHE A 25 13.07 1.56 0.94
N GLY A 26 12.63 2.58 0.20
CA GLY A 26 13.19 3.93 0.24
C GLY A 26 12.82 4.76 1.48
N GLY A 27 12.09 4.20 2.44
CA GLY A 27 11.72 4.83 3.72
C GLY A 27 10.41 5.63 3.72
N ARG A 28 9.81 5.88 2.56
CA ARG A 28 8.50 6.54 2.45
C ARG A 28 7.39 5.65 3.01
N LYS A 29 6.45 6.26 3.74
CA LYS A 29 5.37 5.56 4.43
C LYS A 29 4.01 6.04 3.96
N TRP A 30 3.08 5.10 3.89
CA TRP A 30 1.69 5.32 3.52
C TRP A 30 0.79 4.60 4.51
N ARG A 31 -0.16 5.31 5.10
CA ARG A 31 -1.16 4.71 5.99
C ARG A 31 -2.44 4.45 5.24
N GLN A 32 -3.04 3.28 5.46
CA GLN A 32 -4.35 2.95 4.92
C GLN A 32 -5.41 3.96 5.37
N ALA A 33 -6.21 4.48 4.43
CA ALA A 33 -7.18 5.55 4.67
C ALA A 33 -8.62 5.04 4.82
N GLU A 34 -8.89 3.79 4.44
CA GLU A 34 -10.22 3.16 4.51
C GLU A 34 -10.21 1.87 5.33
N TYR A 35 -11.38 1.47 5.84
CA TYR A 35 -11.52 0.15 6.46
C TYR A 35 -11.67 -0.89 5.36
N LYS A 36 -10.61 -1.68 5.13
CA LYS A 36 -10.59 -2.76 4.15
C LYS A 36 -9.69 -3.87 4.64
N TYR A 37 -10.24 -5.08 4.69
CA TYR A 37 -9.52 -6.30 5.03
C TYR A 37 -9.39 -7.18 3.80
N SER A 38 -8.16 -7.58 3.46
CA SER A 38 -7.88 -8.55 2.39
C SER A 38 -6.51 -9.17 2.66
N TYR A 39 -6.47 -10.47 2.92
CA TYR A 39 -5.25 -11.15 3.35
C TYR A 39 -4.45 -11.66 2.15
N HIS A 40 -3.16 -11.31 2.15
CA HIS A 40 -2.17 -11.88 1.24
C HIS A 40 -0.80 -11.78 1.90
N TYR A 41 -0.08 -12.90 1.96
CA TYR A 41 1.28 -12.90 2.48
C TYR A 41 2.28 -12.79 1.34
N ALA A 42 3.16 -11.80 1.42
CA ALA A 42 4.30 -11.67 0.53
C ALA A 42 5.50 -11.06 1.26
N TYR A 43 6.71 -11.47 0.89
CA TYR A 43 7.93 -10.87 1.42
C TYR A 43 8.48 -9.85 0.41
N MET A 44 8.59 -8.59 0.85
CA MET A 44 9.02 -7.45 0.03
C MET A 44 8.34 -7.35 -1.35
N PRO A 45 6.99 -7.41 -1.43
CA PRO A 45 6.29 -7.35 -2.70
C PRO A 45 6.50 -6.01 -3.40
N ARG A 46 6.41 -6.00 -4.73
CA ARG A 46 6.32 -4.75 -5.49
C ARG A 46 4.98 -4.09 -5.22
N ALA A 47 4.99 -2.77 -5.14
CA ALA A 47 3.82 -1.96 -4.97
C ALA A 47 4.00 -0.62 -5.69
N LYS A 48 2.87 0.04 -5.95
CA LYS A 48 2.82 1.40 -6.46
C LYS A 48 1.70 2.17 -5.78
N VAL A 49 1.94 3.45 -5.58
CA VAL A 49 0.90 4.41 -5.19
C VAL A 49 0.59 5.29 -6.39
N THR A 50 -0.67 5.35 -6.78
CA THR A 50 -1.16 6.27 -7.81
C THR A 50 -1.98 7.38 -7.17
N GLN A 51 -1.96 8.56 -7.79
CA GLN A 51 -2.87 9.65 -7.50
C GLN A 51 -3.95 9.74 -8.57
N GLU A 52 -5.20 9.62 -8.15
CA GLU A 52 -6.40 9.60 -8.99
C GLU A 52 -7.53 10.35 -8.28
N GLY A 53 -8.13 11.35 -8.93
CA GLY A 53 -9.27 12.09 -8.35
C GLY A 53 -9.00 12.76 -7.00
N GLY A 54 -7.75 13.15 -6.72
CA GLY A 54 -7.34 13.76 -5.44
C GLY A 54 -7.06 12.75 -4.31
N ARG A 55 -7.18 11.46 -4.58
CA ARG A 55 -6.90 10.38 -3.62
C ARG A 55 -5.62 9.65 -3.99
N TYR A 56 -5.02 8.99 -3.01
CA TYR A 56 -3.90 8.10 -3.23
C TYR A 56 -4.35 6.65 -3.07
N VAL A 57 -3.95 5.79 -4.00
CA VAL A 57 -4.35 4.38 -4.05
C VAL A 57 -3.11 3.52 -4.10
N LEU A 58 -2.99 2.58 -3.16
CA LEU A 58 -1.94 1.56 -3.13
C LEU A 58 -2.41 0.30 -3.84
N THR A 59 -1.61 -0.17 -4.79
CA THR A 59 -1.73 -1.51 -5.37
C THR A 59 -0.47 -2.30 -5.07
N VAL A 60 -0.62 -3.57 -4.70
CA VAL A 60 0.47 -4.49 -4.35
C VAL A 60 0.41 -5.70 -5.29
N GLU A 61 1.55 -6.10 -5.83
CA GLU A 61 1.65 -7.30 -6.66
C GLU A 61 1.16 -8.54 -5.89
N GLY A 62 0.31 -9.35 -6.53
CA GLY A 62 -0.33 -10.51 -5.90
C GLY A 62 -1.67 -10.20 -5.21
N MET A 63 -2.01 -8.93 -4.99
CA MET A 63 -3.35 -8.53 -4.57
C MET A 63 -4.26 -8.34 -5.79
N GLY A 64 -5.47 -8.90 -5.72
CA GLY A 64 -6.55 -8.61 -6.69
C GLY A 64 -7.25 -7.27 -6.43
N ASP A 65 -6.98 -6.66 -5.28
CA ASP A 65 -7.60 -5.44 -4.79
C ASP A 65 -6.57 -4.32 -4.59
N SER A 66 -7.06 -3.08 -4.57
CA SER A 66 -6.31 -1.89 -4.12
C SER A 66 -6.86 -1.34 -2.81
N VAL A 67 -6.17 -0.38 -2.19
CA VAL A 67 -6.69 0.33 -1.01
C VAL A 67 -6.34 1.82 -1.05
N GLU A 68 -7.23 2.66 -0.58
CA GLU A 68 -6.94 4.08 -0.38
C GLU A 68 -5.90 4.27 0.72
N VAL A 69 -4.93 5.16 0.50
CA VAL A 69 -3.88 5.51 1.44
C VAL A 69 -3.74 7.02 1.60
N CYS A 70 -3.11 7.43 2.69
CA CYS A 70 -2.69 8.80 2.94
C CYS A 70 -1.22 8.82 3.33
N ARG A 71 -0.54 9.95 3.12
CA ARG A 71 0.85 10.12 3.54
C ARG A 71 0.93 10.08 5.07
N GLU A 72 1.99 9.44 5.57
CA GLU A 72 2.37 9.46 6.98
C GLU A 72 3.65 10.27 7.20
#